data_AF-A0A7D5P9W3-F1
#
_entry.id   AF-A0A7D5P9W3-F1
#
_cell.length_a   1.000
_cell.length_b   1.000
_cell.length_c   1.000
_cell.angle_alpha   90.00
_cell.angle_beta   90.00
_cell.angle_gamma   90.00
#
_symmetry.space_group_name_H-M   'P 1'
#
loop_
_entity.id
_entity.type
_entity.pdbx_description
1 polymer ?
#
loop_
_entity_poly.entity_id
_entity_poly.type
_entity_poly.pdbx_seq_one_letter_code
_entity_poly.pdbx_strand_id
1 'polypeptide(L)' 'MARFSVDCETCSFTAEAPTVAAALSTERAHRREQGVEHRVTIERRPRERERPLANGDADGRPASDRP' A
#
# COMPACT_ATOMS: atom_id res chain seq x y z
N MET A 1 -3.40 -5.19 11.86
CA MET A 1 -2.09 -4.51 11.99
C MET A 1 -1.81 -3.84 10.66
N ALA A 2 -1.62 -2.53 10.67
CA ALA A 2 -1.23 -1.78 9.48
C ALA A 2 0.26 -2.03 9.20
N ARG A 3 0.66 -2.00 7.92
CA ARG A 3 2.07 -2.03 7.51
C ARG A 3 2.40 -0.68 6.90
N PHE A 4 3.61 -0.19 7.13
CA PHE A 4 4.10 1.09 6.63
C PHE A 4 5.26 0.83 5.69
N SER A 5 5.17 1.31 4.45
CA SER A 5 6.28 1.24 3.50
C SER A 5 7.07 2.54 3.50
N VAL A 6 8.38 2.42 3.31
CA VAL A 6 9.35 3.51 3.20
C VAL A 6 10.02 3.35 1.83
N ASP A 7 9.84 4.32 0.94
CA ASP A 7 10.44 4.34 -0.39
C ASP A 7 11.30 5.59 -0.58
N CYS A 8 12.39 5.44 -1.31
CA CYS A 8 13.29 6.52 -1.71
C CYS A 8 13.07 6.82 -3.20
N GLU A 9 12.79 8.07 -3.58
CA GLU A 9 12.58 8.42 -5.00
C GLU A 9 13.90 8.54 -5.80
N THR A 10 15.00 8.79 -5.11
CA THR A 10 16.32 9.04 -5.67
C THR A 10 17.19 7.78 -5.74
N CYS A 11 16.77 6.71 -5.04
CA CYS A 11 17.55 5.50 -4.86
C CYS A 11 16.63 4.29 -4.72
N SER A 12 17.09 3.09 -5.07
CA SER A 12 16.26 1.86 -5.02
C SER A 12 15.99 1.33 -3.60
N PHE A 13 15.99 2.21 -2.59
CA PHE A 13 15.76 1.82 -1.20
C PHE A 13 14.27 1.68 -0.93
N THR A 14 13.87 0.49 -0.47
CA THR A 14 12.52 0.16 -0.03
C THR A 14 12.57 -0.62 1.27
N ALA A 15 11.83 -0.21 2.29
CA ALA A 15 11.74 -0.91 3.57
C ALA A 15 10.29 -0.96 4.09
N GLU A 16 9.95 -2.02 4.83
CA GLU A 16 8.65 -2.15 5.50
C GLU A 16 8.82 -2.05 7.02
N ALA A 17 7.87 -1.39 7.68
CA ALA A 17 7.85 -1.19 9.11
C ALA A 17 6.46 -1.49 9.72
N PRO A 18 6.41 -2.02 10.96
CA PRO A 18 5.15 -2.33 11.64
C PRO A 18 4.48 -1.08 12.24
N THR A 19 5.20 0.03 12.40
CA THR A 19 4.71 1.28 12.99
C THR A 19 5.28 2.50 12.25
N VAL A 20 4.59 3.65 12.36
CA VAL A 20 5.07 4.93 11.84
C VAL A 20 6.41 5.32 12.47
N ALA A 21 6.57 5.09 13.78
CA ALA A 21 7.81 5.40 14.49
C ALA A 21 9.00 4.61 13.91
N ALA A 22 8.81 3.31 13.66
CA ALA A 22 9.83 2.49 13.01
C ALA A 22 10.11 2.95 11.58
N ALA A 23 9.08 3.30 10.80
CA ALA A 23 9.25 3.85 9.45
C ALA A 23 10.08 5.14 9.44
N LEU A 24 9.81 6.08 10.35
CA LEU A 24 10.56 7.33 10.51
C LEU A 24 12.00 7.10 10.98
N SER A 25 12.23 6.13 11.86
CA SER A 25 13.58 5.75 12.27
C SER A 25 14.38 5.20 11.08
N THR A 26 13.78 4.35 10.26
CA THR A 26 14.39 3.80 9.04
C THR A 26 14.67 4.88 8.01
N GLU A 27 13.73 5.81 7.78
CA GLU A 27 13.89 6.98 6.91
C GLU A 27 15.09 7.84 7.34
N ARG A 28 15.16 8.21 8.63
CA ARG A 28 16.24 9.03 9.17
C ARG A 28 17.59 8.33 9.12
N ALA A 29 17.64 7.02 9.38
CA ALA A 29 18.87 6.23 9.28
C ALA A 29 19.37 6.22 7.83
N HIS A 30 18.49 5.94 6.88
CA HIS A 30 18.82 5.91 5.46
C HIS A 30 19.30 7.28 4.95
N ARG A 31 18.66 8.37 5.37
CA ARG A 31 19.09 9.74 5.05
C ARG A 31 20.49 10.04 5.56
N ARG A 32 20.85 9.56 6.76
CA ARG A 32 22.19 9.75 7.34
C ARG A 32 23.26 8.95 6.61
N GLU A 33 22.95 7.73 6.17
CA GLU A 33 23.89 6.86 5.46
C GLU A 33 24.19 7.37 4.05
N GLN A 34 23.19 7.85 3.32
CA GLN A 34 23.36 8.31 1.95
C GLN A 34 23.92 9.73 1.86
N GLY A 35 23.73 10.57 2.91
CA GLY A 35 24.28 11.92 2.95
C GLY A 35 23.67 12.89 1.92
N VAL A 36 22.57 12.49 1.28
CA VAL A 36 21.84 13.26 0.27
C VAL A 36 20.38 13.43 0.68
N GLU A 37 19.77 14.53 0.22
CA GLU A 37 18.38 14.85 0.55
C GLU A 37 17.45 13.99 -0.30
N HIS A 38 16.94 12.91 0.31
CA HIS A 38 15.99 12.01 -0.32
C HIS A 38 14.58 12.34 0.14
N ARG A 39 13.65 12.39 -0.81
CA ARG A 39 12.23 12.41 -0.47
C ARG A 39 11.83 10.97 -0.16
N VAL A 40 11.35 10.78 1.07
CA VAL A 40 10.91 9.48 1.55
C VAL A 40 9.42 9.53 1.84
N THR A 41 8.67 8.63 1.21
CA THR A 41 7.22 8.53 1.40
C THR A 41 6.91 7.44 2.42
N ILE A 42 5.99 7.72 3.35
CA ILE A 42 5.49 6.72 4.32
C ILE A 42 4.02 6.44 4.02
N GLU A 43 3.73 5.31 3.41
CA GLU A 43 2.36 4.90 3.09
C GLU A 43 1.85 3.83 4.06
N ARG A 44 0.63 4.03 4.58
CA ARG A 44 -0.05 3.00 5.35
C ARG A 44 -0.71 2.01 4.39
N ARG A 45 -0.07 0.86 4.16
CA ARG A 45 -0.67 -0.23 3.40
C ARG A 45 -1.79 -0.86 4.24
N PRO A 46 -3.06 -0.86 3.76
CA PRO A 46 -4.08 -1.68 4.39
C PRO A 46 -3.59 -3.12 4.35
N ARG A 47 -3.73 -3.85 5.48
CA ARG A 47 -3.59 -5.30 5.46
C ARG A 47 -4.46 -5.78 4.31
N GLU A 48 -3.88 -6.49 3.34
CA GLU A 48 -4.65 -7.25 2.39
C GLU A 48 -5.56 -8.19 3.21
N ARG A 49 -6.79 -7.73 3.50
CA ARG A 49 -7.90 -8.66 3.53
C ARG A 49 -8.00 -9.07 2.09
N GLU A 50 -7.45 -10.24 1.77
CA GLU A 50 -7.91 -11.04 0.65
C GLU A 50 -9.41 -10.84 0.55
N ARG A 51 -9.84 -10.02 -0.41
CA ARG A 51 -11.24 -9.98 -0.79
C ARG A 51 -11.46 -11.32 -1.48
N PRO A 52 -12.41 -12.16 -1.03
CA PRO A 52 -12.92 -13.20 -1.91
C PRO A 52 -13.31 -12.51 -3.21
N LEU A 53 -12.73 -12.97 -4.31
CA LEU A 53 -13.08 -12.55 -5.66
C LEU A 53 -14.61 -12.49 -5.78
N ALA A 54 -15.09 -11.38 -6.33
CA ALA A 54 -16.47 -11.26 -6.74
C ALA A 54 -16.79 -12.39 -7.73
N ASN A 55 -17.66 -13.32 -7.34
CA ASN A 55 -18.50 -14.00 -8.33
C ASN A 55 -19.71 -13.08 -8.51
N GLY A 56 -19.68 -12.32 -9.59
CA GLY A 56 -20.84 -11.60 -10.08
C GLY A 56 -21.82 -12.60 -10.67
N ASP A 57 -22.87 -12.93 -9.93
CA ASP A 57 -24.10 -13.46 -10.51
C ASP A 57 -24.99 -12.26 -10.85
N ALA A 58 -24.66 -11.63 -11.97
CA ALA A 58 -25.60 -10.78 -12.71
C ALA A 58 -26.32 -11.66 -13.73
N ASP A 59 -27.16 -12.59 -13.27
CA ASP A 59 -28.08 -13.31 -14.15
C ASP A 59 -29.49 -13.28 -13.54
N GLY A 60 -30.33 -12.42 -14.10
CA GLY A 60 -31.66 -12.14 -13.61
C GLY A 60 -32.43 -11.15 -14.47
N ARG A 61 -32.21 -11.15 -15.79
CA ARG A 61 -33.19 -10.63 -16.74
C ARG A 61 -34.16 -11.77 -17.07
N PRO A 62 -35.46 -11.55 -16.90
CA PRO A 62 -36.37 -11.87 -17.98
C PRO A 62 -36.88 -10.56 -18.58
N ALA A 63 -36.27 -10.16 -19.69
CA ALA A 63 -36.97 -9.32 -20.65
C ALA A 63 -37.94 -10.23 -21.40
N SER A 64 -39.22 -10.22 -21.02
CA SER A 64 -40.40 -10.41 -21.88
C SER A 64 -41.61 -10.69 -21.02
N ASP A 65 -42.54 -9.73 -20.94
CA ASP A 65 -43.91 -10.06 -21.30
C ASP A 65 -44.53 -8.84 -21.99
N ARG A 66 -45.02 -9.10 -23.21
CA ARG A 66 -45.62 -8.14 -24.15
C ARG A 66 -47.11 -7.97 -23.79
N PRO A 67 -47.79 -6.90 -24.29
CA PRO A 67 -49.06 -6.41 -23.76
C PRO A 67 -50.24 -7.36 -23.91
#